data_AF-A0A1Z8WUA3-F1
#
_entry.id   AF-A0A1Z8WUA3-F1
#
_cell.length_a   1.000
_cell.length_b   1.000
_cell.length_c   1.000
_cell.angle_alpha   90.00
_cell.angle_beta   90.00
_cell.angle_gamma   90.00
#
_symmetry.space_group_name_H-M   'P 1'
#
loop_
_entity.id
_entity.type
_entity.pdbx_description
1 polymer ?
#
loop_
_entity_poly.entity_id
_entity_poly.type
_entity_poly.pdbx_seq_one_letter_code
_entity_poly.pdbx_strand_id
1 'polypeptide(L)'
;MDTNFMKNFKNMADSAIEASKNLETINTSVIEKFAETNMQLATSIIEAGTAAADGLSDTKEIPDVISIQTGFLSKYNESVFDAAKSTASIMNSARTEYQGWFERGIVDMKSSTEIDSLFPFPADKVKKTAKKTAKAS
;
A
#
# COMPACT_ATOMS: atom_id res chain seq x y z
N MET A 1 41.17 10.96 -4.34
CA MET A 1 39.84 10.35 -4.18
C MET A 1 39.68 9.37 -5.32
N ASP A 2 39.55 8.08 -5.02
CA ASP A 2 39.43 7.03 -6.04
C ASP A 2 38.19 7.22 -6.91
N THR A 3 38.36 7.16 -8.23
CA THR A 3 37.27 7.27 -9.22
C THR A 3 36.17 6.23 -8.99
N ASN A 4 36.52 5.07 -8.43
CA ASN A 4 35.58 4.02 -8.04
C ASN A 4 34.71 4.40 -6.83
N PHE A 5 35.25 5.15 -5.87
CA PHE A 5 34.48 5.63 -4.72
C PHE A 5 33.39 6.61 -5.16
N MET A 6 33.74 7.59 -6.00
CA MET A 6 32.77 8.56 -6.51
C MET A 6 31.69 7.90 -7.37
N LYS A 7 32.03 6.87 -8.14
CA LYS A 7 31.06 6.10 -8.93
C LYS A 7 30.12 5.27 -8.06
N ASN A 8 30.64 4.58 -7.05
CA ASN A 8 29.85 3.77 -6.12
C ASN A 8 28.94 4.63 -5.24
N PHE A 9 29.44 5.78 -4.76
CA PHE A 9 28.63 6.76 -4.03
C PHE A 9 27.50 7.33 -4.89
N LYS A 10 27.78 7.68 -6.16
CA LYS A 10 26.76 8.14 -7.10
C LYS A 10 25.68 7.07 -7.34
N ASN A 11 26.08 5.82 -7.60
CA ASN A 11 25.13 4.72 -7.79
C ASN A 11 24.26 4.47 -6.54
N MET A 12 24.84 4.57 -5.35
CA MET A 12 24.11 4.46 -4.08
C MET A 12 23.10 5.62 -3.91
N ALA A 13 23.51 6.85 -4.23
CA ALA A 13 22.64 8.03 -4.18
C ALA A 13 21.50 7.93 -5.21
N ASP A 14 21.80 7.51 -6.43
CA ASP A 14 20.80 7.31 -7.49
C ASP A 14 19.80 6.21 -7.09
N SER A 15 20.27 5.09 -6.52
CA SER A 15 19.42 4.00 -6.02
C SER A 15 18.54 4.46 -4.84
N ALA A 16 19.06 5.28 -3.94
CA ALA A 16 18.29 5.84 -2.83
C ALA A 16 17.19 6.80 -3.31
N ILE A 17 17.48 7.62 -4.32
CA ILE A 17 16.49 8.51 -4.96
C ILE A 17 15.40 7.68 -5.65
N GLU A 18 15.78 6.61 -6.35
CA GLU A 18 14.83 5.72 -7.02
C GLU A 18 13.95 4.95 -6.01
N ALA A 19 14.53 4.45 -4.93
CA ALA A 19 13.78 3.81 -3.84
C ALA A 19 12.77 4.77 -3.19
N SER A 20 13.14 6.05 -3.02
CA SER A 20 12.24 7.10 -2.51
C SER A 20 11.06 7.35 -3.45
N LYS A 21 11.32 7.51 -4.75
CA LYS A 21 10.26 7.70 -5.76
C LYS A 21 9.31 6.51 -5.86
N ASN A 22 9.84 5.30 -5.76
CA ASN A 22 9.03 4.08 -5.76
C ASN A 22 8.12 4.03 -4.53
N LEU A 23 8.61 4.44 -3.36
CA LEU A 23 7.82 4.51 -2.13
C LEU A 23 6.69 5.55 -2.22
N GLU A 24 6.99 6.73 -2.77
CA GLU A 24 6.00 7.78 -3.07
C GLU A 24 4.91 7.25 -4.02
N THR A 25 5.32 6.55 -5.08
CA THR A 25 4.40 5.94 -6.05
C THR A 25 3.47 4.93 -5.40
N ILE A 26 4.00 4.04 -4.54
CA ILE A 26 3.20 3.04 -3.80
C ILE A 26 2.17 3.75 -2.92
N ASN A 27 2.57 4.78 -2.18
CA ASN A 27 1.67 5.53 -1.30
C ASN A 27 0.56 6.23 -2.08
N THR A 28 0.91 6.91 -3.18
CA THR A 28 -0.07 7.59 -4.04
C THR A 28 -1.06 6.57 -4.63
N SER A 29 -0.57 5.42 -5.13
CA SER A 29 -1.45 4.39 -5.68
C SER A 29 -2.44 3.83 -4.66
N VAL A 30 -2.01 3.64 -3.40
CA VAL A 30 -2.91 3.17 -2.33
C VAL A 30 -3.99 4.21 -2.03
N ILE A 31 -3.62 5.50 -1.97
CA ILE A 31 -4.57 6.59 -1.74
C ILE A 31 -5.56 6.71 -2.89
N GLU A 32 -5.09 6.63 -4.14
CA GLU A 32 -5.93 6.67 -5.34
C GLU A 32 -6.95 5.54 -5.35
N LYS A 33 -6.50 4.28 -5.15
CA LYS A 33 -7.40 3.12 -5.11
C LYS A 33 -8.42 3.21 -3.96
N PHE A 34 -8.01 3.76 -2.81
CA PHE A 34 -8.92 3.99 -1.70
C PHE A 34 -9.96 5.08 -2.02
N ALA A 35 -9.53 6.17 -2.65
CA ALA A 35 -10.44 7.22 -3.11
C ALA A 35 -11.43 6.70 -4.16
N GLU A 36 -10.96 5.91 -5.15
CA GLU A 36 -11.81 5.25 -6.14
C GLU A 36 -12.87 4.35 -5.49
N THR A 37 -12.47 3.53 -4.50
CA THR A 37 -13.40 2.66 -3.78
C THR A 37 -14.49 3.46 -3.05
N ASN A 38 -14.13 4.59 -2.40
CA ASN A 38 -15.11 5.46 -1.76
C ASN A 38 -16.03 6.16 -2.76
N MET A 39 -15.49 6.57 -3.90
CA MET A 39 -16.28 7.20 -4.97
C MET A 39 -17.27 6.21 -5.58
N GLN A 40 -16.83 4.97 -5.83
CA GLN A 40 -17.71 3.88 -6.27
C GLN A 40 -18.82 3.61 -5.27
N LEU A 41 -18.50 3.49 -3.98
CA LEU A 41 -19.50 3.32 -2.92
C LEU A 41 -20.53 4.46 -2.93
N ALA A 42 -20.06 5.71 -3.00
CA ALA A 42 -20.94 6.88 -3.04
C ALA A 42 -21.87 6.85 -4.27
N THR A 43 -21.32 6.56 -5.46
CA THR A 43 -22.08 6.40 -6.69
C THR A 43 -23.13 5.30 -6.55
N SER A 44 -22.77 4.12 -6.05
CA SER A 44 -23.71 3.00 -5.89
C SER A 44 -24.85 3.33 -4.90
N ILE A 45 -24.57 4.06 -3.82
CA ILE A 45 -25.61 4.52 -2.89
C ILE A 45 -26.54 5.53 -3.57
N ILE A 46 -26.00 6.48 -4.32
CA ILE A 46 -26.78 7.47 -5.08
C ILE A 46 -27.67 6.76 -6.12
N GLU A 47 -27.12 5.83 -6.90
CA GLU A 47 -27.86 5.06 -7.89
C GLU A 47 -28.96 4.21 -7.25
N ALA A 48 -28.68 3.57 -6.12
CA ALA A 48 -29.69 2.81 -5.36
C ALA A 48 -30.80 3.73 -4.84
N GLY A 49 -30.45 4.92 -4.35
CA GLY A 49 -31.41 5.92 -3.88
C GLY A 49 -32.29 6.48 -4.99
N THR A 50 -31.70 6.83 -6.15
CA THR A 50 -32.43 7.27 -7.33
C THR A 50 -33.36 6.18 -7.84
N ALA A 51 -32.89 4.93 -7.96
CA ALA A 51 -33.73 3.81 -8.38
C ALA A 51 -34.90 3.55 -7.41
N ALA A 52 -34.68 3.74 -6.10
CA ALA A 52 -35.75 3.62 -5.13
C ALA A 52 -36.77 4.77 -5.25
N ALA A 53 -36.30 6.01 -5.48
CA ALA A 53 -37.17 7.17 -5.69
C ALA A 53 -38.00 7.04 -6.98
N ASP A 54 -37.38 6.59 -8.07
CA ASP A 54 -38.07 6.33 -9.34
C ASP A 54 -39.14 5.24 -9.16
N GLY A 55 -38.78 4.13 -8.52
CA GLY A 55 -39.72 3.05 -8.20
C GLY A 55 -40.89 3.52 -7.33
N LEU A 56 -40.65 4.39 -6.35
CA LEU A 56 -41.70 4.96 -5.50
C LEU A 56 -42.61 5.92 -6.26
N SER A 57 -42.09 6.62 -7.27
CA SER A 57 -42.90 7.51 -8.12
C SER A 57 -43.85 6.75 -9.06
N ASP A 58 -43.49 5.51 -9.43
CA ASP A 58 -44.26 4.65 -10.34
C ASP A 58 -45.24 3.71 -9.63
N THR A 59 -45.19 3.59 -8.31
CA THR A 59 -45.91 2.54 -7.58
C THR A 59 -47.22 3.02 -6.95
N LYS A 60 -48.30 2.25 -7.20
CA LYS A 60 -49.65 2.50 -6.66
C LYS A 60 -50.04 1.55 -5.53
N GLU A 61 -49.27 0.49 -5.29
CA GLU A 61 -49.62 -0.56 -4.33
C GLU A 61 -48.51 -0.85 -3.31
N ILE A 62 -48.92 -1.27 -2.10
CA ILE A 62 -48.05 -1.61 -0.96
C ILE A 62 -47.00 -2.71 -1.26
N PRO A 63 -47.27 -3.76 -2.06
CA PRO A 63 -46.28 -4.80 -2.37
C PRO A 63 -45.05 -4.27 -3.11
N ASP A 64 -45.21 -3.24 -3.93
CA ASP A 64 -44.10 -2.67 -4.70
C ASP A 64 -43.16 -1.85 -3.82
N VAL A 65 -43.69 -1.19 -2.78
CA VAL A 65 -42.90 -0.46 -1.79
C VAL A 65 -41.98 -1.40 -1.01
N ILE A 66 -42.45 -2.59 -0.64
CA ILE A 66 -41.64 -3.62 0.04
C ILE A 66 -40.53 -4.13 -0.90
N SER A 67 -40.84 -4.30 -2.19
CA SER A 67 -39.87 -4.72 -3.21
C SER A 67 -38.78 -3.66 -3.45
N ILE A 68 -39.14 -2.39 -3.44
CA ILE A 68 -38.18 -1.27 -3.53
C ILE A 68 -37.28 -1.23 -2.29
N GLN A 69 -37.86 -1.39 -1.10
CA GLN A 69 -37.11 -1.33 0.15
C GLN A 69 -36.12 -2.49 0.29
N THR A 70 -36.53 -3.70 -0.09
CA THR A 70 -35.65 -4.89 -0.12
C THR A 70 -34.58 -4.79 -1.20
N GLY A 71 -34.91 -4.26 -2.38
CA GLY A 71 -33.94 -3.99 -3.45
C GLY A 71 -32.88 -2.96 -3.05
N PHE A 72 -33.27 -1.90 -2.36
CA PHE A 72 -32.35 -0.90 -1.81
C PHE A 72 -31.41 -1.51 -0.76
N LEU A 73 -31.95 -2.28 0.19
CA LEU A 73 -31.17 -2.97 1.22
C LEU A 73 -30.19 -3.99 0.63
N SER A 74 -30.60 -4.72 -0.41
CA SER A 74 -29.74 -5.67 -1.11
C SER A 74 -28.57 -4.96 -1.79
N LYS A 75 -28.85 -3.91 -2.57
CA LYS A 75 -27.81 -3.10 -3.24
C LYS A 75 -26.87 -2.41 -2.26
N TYR A 76 -27.40 -1.92 -1.13
CA TYR A 76 -26.59 -1.33 -0.07
C TYR A 76 -25.64 -2.36 0.54
N ASN A 77 -26.13 -3.55 0.89
CA ASN A 77 -25.30 -4.63 1.44
C ASN A 77 -24.24 -5.11 0.44
N GLU A 78 -24.61 -5.28 -0.84
CA GLU A 78 -23.66 -5.62 -1.91
C GLU A 78 -22.56 -4.55 -2.04
N SER A 79 -22.94 -3.27 -2.09
CA SER A 79 -21.98 -2.17 -2.22
C SER A 79 -21.00 -2.10 -1.04
N VAL A 80 -21.49 -2.30 0.19
CA VAL A 80 -20.64 -2.34 1.38
C VAL A 80 -19.71 -3.56 1.36
N PHE A 81 -20.22 -4.72 0.95
CA PHE A 81 -19.42 -5.94 0.87
C PHE A 81 -18.33 -5.84 -0.21
N ASP A 82 -18.66 -5.28 -1.37
CA ASP A 82 -17.71 -5.02 -2.46
C ASP A 82 -16.67 -3.99 -2.06
N ALA A 83 -17.05 -2.91 -1.36
CA ALA A 83 -16.10 -1.95 -0.82
C ALA A 83 -15.15 -2.58 0.21
N ALA A 84 -15.65 -3.48 1.07
CA ALA A 84 -14.82 -4.22 2.02
C ALA A 84 -13.84 -5.15 1.31
N LYS A 85 -14.28 -5.86 0.27
CA LYS A 85 -13.42 -6.73 -0.55
C LYS A 85 -12.38 -5.92 -1.32
N SER A 86 -12.77 -4.78 -1.89
CA SER A 86 -11.86 -3.84 -2.56
C SER A 86 -10.80 -3.32 -1.59
N THR A 87 -11.20 -2.91 -0.39
CA THR A 87 -10.28 -2.44 0.66
C THR A 87 -9.28 -3.54 1.06
N ALA A 88 -9.74 -4.79 1.24
CA ALA A 88 -8.86 -5.91 1.51
C ALA A 88 -7.87 -6.17 0.35
N SER A 89 -8.33 -6.05 -0.90
CA SER A 89 -7.50 -6.16 -2.10
C SER A 89 -6.43 -5.05 -2.17
N ILE A 90 -6.79 -3.81 -1.84
CA ILE A 90 -5.87 -2.66 -1.77
C ILE A 90 -4.79 -2.91 -0.73
N MET A 91 -5.16 -3.36 0.47
CA MET A 91 -4.20 -3.69 1.52
C MET A 91 -3.25 -4.83 1.11
N ASN A 92 -3.77 -5.87 0.47
CA ASN A 92 -2.96 -6.99 0.02
C ASN A 92 -2.01 -6.60 -1.13
N SER A 93 -2.48 -5.75 -2.04
CA SER A 93 -1.67 -5.17 -3.12
C SER A 93 -0.57 -4.29 -2.55
N ALA A 94 -0.91 -3.38 -1.62
CA ALA A 94 0.05 -2.53 -0.92
C ALA A 94 1.13 -3.38 -0.24
N ARG A 95 0.73 -4.42 0.51
CA ARG A 95 1.67 -5.35 1.15
C ARG A 95 2.65 -5.97 0.16
N THR A 96 2.14 -6.41 -1.00
CA THR A 96 2.96 -7.02 -2.06
C THR A 96 3.93 -6.00 -2.68
N GLU A 97 3.45 -4.80 -2.96
CA GLU A 97 4.26 -3.69 -3.49
C GLU A 97 5.36 -3.26 -2.51
N TYR A 98 5.05 -3.18 -1.21
CA TYR A 98 6.02 -2.92 -0.14
C TYR A 98 7.07 -4.02 0.01
N GLN A 99 6.64 -5.30 -0.08
CA GLN A 99 7.58 -6.42 -0.09
C GLN A 99 8.52 -6.36 -1.29
N GLY A 100 7.99 -6.08 -2.48
CA GLY A 100 8.80 -5.90 -3.69
C GLY A 100 9.75 -4.72 -3.60
N TRP A 101 9.33 -3.59 -3.02
CA TRP A 101 10.21 -2.44 -2.74
C TRP A 101 11.34 -2.82 -1.79
N PHE A 102 11.05 -3.55 -0.72
CA PHE A 102 12.05 -4.01 0.24
C PHE A 102 13.04 -5.01 -0.36
N GLU A 103 12.55 -5.97 -1.15
CA GLU A 103 13.40 -6.93 -1.85
C GLU A 103 14.35 -6.26 -2.83
N ARG A 104 13.88 -5.25 -3.59
CA ARG A 104 14.75 -4.43 -4.45
C ARG A 104 15.84 -3.70 -3.66
N GLY A 105 15.47 -3.09 -2.53
CA GLY A 105 16.45 -2.44 -1.65
C GLY A 105 17.54 -3.40 -1.15
N ILE A 106 17.18 -4.64 -0.81
CA ILE A 106 18.18 -5.67 -0.44
C ILE A 106 19.07 -6.06 -1.62
N VAL A 107 18.52 -6.19 -2.83
CA VAL A 107 19.28 -6.52 -4.04
C VAL A 107 20.27 -5.41 -4.39
N ASP A 108 19.85 -4.14 -4.29
CA ASP A 108 20.70 -2.97 -4.56
C ASP A 108 21.83 -2.80 -3.53
N MET A 109 21.58 -3.19 -2.27
CA MET A 109 22.63 -3.25 -1.24
C MET A 109 23.60 -4.41 -1.47
N LYS A 110 23.11 -5.58 -1.91
CA LYS A 110 23.95 -6.75 -2.19
C LYS A 110 24.81 -6.60 -3.45
N SER A 111 24.35 -5.87 -4.46
CA SER A 111 25.17 -5.52 -5.63
C SER A 111 26.27 -4.51 -5.30
N SER A 112 26.16 -3.82 -4.16
CA SER A 112 27.15 -2.87 -3.62
C SER A 112 28.16 -3.51 -2.65
N THR A 113 28.40 -4.84 -2.68
CA THR A 113 29.38 -5.54 -1.81
C THR A 113 30.84 -5.05 -1.88
N GLU A 114 31.17 -4.02 -2.67
CA GLU A 114 32.45 -3.30 -2.52
C GLU A 114 32.44 -2.25 -1.38
N ILE A 115 31.27 -1.93 -0.80
CA ILE A 115 31.13 -0.95 0.30
C ILE A 115 31.73 -1.44 1.63
N ASP A 116 32.00 -2.75 1.79
CA ASP A 116 32.78 -3.27 2.93
C ASP A 116 34.20 -2.67 2.99
N SER A 117 34.74 -2.19 1.86
CA SER A 117 36.03 -1.48 1.81
C SER A 117 35.92 0.02 2.15
N LEU A 118 34.71 0.59 2.18
CA LEU A 118 34.45 2.01 2.42
C LEU A 118 34.16 2.34 3.88
N PHE A 119 33.89 1.33 4.70
CA PHE A 119 33.80 1.48 6.15
C PHE A 119 34.68 0.43 6.83
N PRO A 120 35.97 0.72 7.07
CA PRO A 120 36.84 -0.14 7.86
C PRO A 120 36.51 0.06 9.33
N PHE A 121 35.30 -0.28 9.76
CA PHE A 121 35.06 -0.48 11.18
C PHE A 121 35.79 -1.77 11.56
N PRO A 122 36.80 -1.72 12.45
CA PRO A 122 37.48 -2.93 12.88
C PRO A 122 36.42 -3.84 13.52
N ALA A 123 36.13 -4.96 12.85
CA ALA A 123 35.17 -5.98 13.29
C ALA A 123 35.45 -6.49 14.72
N ASP A 124 36.67 -6.26 15.23
CA ASP A 124 37.11 -6.57 16.58
C ASP A 124 36.46 -5.70 17.68
N LYS A 125 36.01 -4.48 17.37
CA LYS A 125 35.39 -3.62 18.38
C LYS A 125 33.91 -3.92 18.61
N VAL A 126 33.18 -4.39 17.59
CA VAL A 126 31.76 -4.74 17.71
C VAL A 126 31.56 -6.04 18.51
N LYS A 127 32.47 -7.03 18.36
CA LYS A 127 32.46 -8.25 19.17
C LYS A 127 32.80 -8.02 20.65
N LYS A 128 33.64 -7.02 20.97
CA LYS A 128 34.01 -6.73 22.37
C LYS A 128 32.91 -6.04 23.16
N THR A 129 32.08 -5.19 22.53
CA THR A 129 30.92 -4.56 23.19
C THR A 129 29.80 -5.56 23.41
N ALA A 130 29.50 -6.44 22.44
CA ALA A 130 28.46 -7.48 22.59
C ALA A 130 28.77 -8.48 23.72
N LYS A 131 30.04 -8.82 23.93
CA LYS A 131 30.45 -9.76 24.99
C LYS A 131 30.45 -9.12 26.39
N LYS A 132 30.46 -7.79 26.50
CA LYS A 132 30.46 -7.08 27.79
C LYS A 132 29.05 -6.85 28.32
N THR A 133 28.06 -6.65 27.44
CA THR A 133 26.64 -6.56 27.82
C THR A 133 26.02 -7.92 28.15
N ALA A 134 26.46 -9.01 27.52
CA ALA A 134 25.98 -10.36 27.85
C ALA A 134 26.51 -10.93 29.19
N LYS A 135 27.47 -10.26 29.84
CA LYS A 135 28.05 -10.69 31.12
C LYS A 135 27.62 -9.82 32.31
N ALA A 136 26.69 -8.88 32.07
CA ALA A 136 26.14 -7.97 33.08
C ALA A 136 24.61 -8.12 33.23
N SER A 137 24.04 -9.22 32.72
CA SER A 137 22.70 -9.71 33.06
C SER A 137 22.82 -11.05 33.77
#